data_AF-A0A8S3ZWD6-F1
#
_entry.id   AF-A0A8S3ZWD6-F1
#
_cell.length_a   1.000
_cell.length_b   1.000
_cell.length_c   1.000
_cell.angle_alpha   90.00
_cell.angle_beta   90.00
_cell.angle_gamma   90.00
#
_symmetry.space_group_name_H-M   'P 1'
#
loop_
_entity.id
_entity.type
_entity.pdbx_description
1 polymer ?
#
loop_
_entity_poly.entity_id
_entity_poly.type
_entity_poly.pdbx_seq_one_letter_code
_entity_poly.pdbx_strand_id
1 'polypeptide(L)'
;MSGRNTLRNIAGRNTIRNMTGRNTIRNMTGRNTIRNTTGRIIIKNMTVRNAIRNMTGRNTIRNMTGRNTIKNMSGRNNIKNMSGRNTIKNMSGRNTIRNMSGRNTIRNIAGRNTIRNMTGRNIIRNIAGKDTIRNMTGRNTIRNVT
;
A
#
# COMPACT_ATOMS: atom_id res chain seq x y z
N MET A 1 2.44 -20.35 5.01
CA MET A 1 2.83 -20.02 6.40
C MET A 1 1.59 -19.57 7.15
N SER A 2 1.17 -20.30 8.18
CA SER A 2 0.08 -19.91 9.07
C SER A 2 0.63 -19.40 10.41
N GLY A 3 -0.24 -18.81 11.24
CA GLY A 3 0.14 -18.37 12.59
C GLY A 3 0.84 -17.02 12.64
N ARG A 4 1.86 -16.89 13.49
CA ARG A 4 2.57 -15.63 13.75
C ARG A 4 4.03 -15.73 13.31
N ASN A 5 4.35 -15.19 12.14
CA ASN A 5 5.70 -15.28 11.57
C ASN A 5 6.37 -13.90 11.45
N THR A 6 7.71 -13.88 11.50
CA THR A 6 8.51 -12.69 11.21
C THR A 6 9.57 -12.99 10.16
N LEU A 7 9.54 -12.28 9.03
CA LEU A 7 10.57 -12.28 8.00
C LEU A 7 11.35 -10.96 8.07
N ARG A 8 12.68 -11.01 8.08
CA ARG A 8 13.53 -9.83 8.22
C ARG A 8 14.84 -9.94 7.45
N ASN A 9 15.39 -8.79 7.06
CA ASN A 9 16.74 -8.64 6.50
C ASN A 9 16.98 -9.50 5.26
N ILE A 10 16.11 -9.35 4.26
CA ILE A 10 16.16 -10.14 3.03
C ILE A 10 16.54 -9.22 1.87
N ALA A 11 17.58 -9.58 1.12
CA ALA A 11 18.04 -8.84 -0.05
C ALA A 11 17.73 -9.59 -1.35
N GLY A 12 17.91 -8.93 -2.49
CA GLY A 12 17.77 -9.55 -3.80
C GLY A 12 16.34 -9.66 -4.31
N ARG A 13 16.02 -10.75 -5.01
CA ARG A 13 14.71 -10.98 -5.65
C ARG A 13 13.92 -12.05 -4.91
N ASN A 14 12.90 -11.64 -4.15
CA ASN A 14 12.17 -12.54 -3.27
C ASN A 14 10.69 -12.64 -3.61
N THR A 15 10.10 -13.81 -3.36
CA THR A 15 8.66 -14.02 -3.43
C THR A 15 8.17 -14.61 -2.12
N ILE A 16 7.27 -13.89 -1.45
CA ILE A 16 6.56 -14.35 -0.25
C ILE A 16 5.09 -14.56 -0.65
N ARG A 17 4.53 -15.72 -0.33
CA ARG A 17 3.17 -16.08 -0.72
C ARG A 17 2.44 -16.90 0.34
N ASN A 18 1.12 -16.90 0.28
CA ASN A 18 0.25 -17.78 1.05
C ASN A 18 0.54 -17.70 2.56
N MET A 19 0.45 -16.47 3.08
CA MET A 19 0.60 -16.21 4.51
C MET A 19 -0.76 -15.97 5.15
N THR A 20 -1.07 -16.70 6.21
CA THR A 20 -2.27 -16.47 7.02
C THR A 20 -1.88 -16.11 8.46
N GLY A 21 -2.76 -15.40 9.16
CA GLY A 21 -2.55 -15.05 10.57
C GLY A 21 -1.89 -13.69 10.79
N ARG A 22 -1.01 -13.58 11.80
CA ARG A 22 -0.40 -12.33 12.27
C ARG A 22 1.08 -12.25 11.89
N ASN A 23 1.40 -11.72 10.72
CA ASN A 23 2.77 -11.79 10.19
C ASN A 23 3.43 -10.42 10.08
N THR A 24 4.75 -10.37 10.28
CA THR A 24 5.58 -9.18 10.06
C THR A 24 6.63 -9.46 8.99
N ILE A 25 6.72 -8.60 7.98
CA ILE A 25 7.78 -8.58 6.99
C ILE A 25 8.50 -7.24 7.11
N ARG A 26 9.82 -7.25 7.27
CA ARG A 26 10.60 -6.02 7.43
C ARG A 26 11.97 -6.06 6.79
N ASN A 27 12.50 -4.89 6.47
CA ASN A 27 13.89 -4.72 5.99
C ASN A 27 14.15 -5.59 4.76
N MET A 28 13.37 -5.36 3.70
CA MET A 28 13.55 -6.06 2.43
C MET A 28 14.10 -5.10 1.37
N THR A 29 15.26 -5.41 0.82
CA THR A 29 15.86 -4.65 -0.27
C THR A 29 15.72 -5.43 -1.58
N GLY A 30 15.84 -4.74 -2.73
CA GLY A 30 15.75 -5.36 -4.05
C GLY A 30 14.33 -5.53 -4.60
N ARG A 31 14.09 -6.61 -5.35
CA ARG A 31 12.84 -6.82 -6.10
C ARG A 31 11.95 -7.84 -5.39
N ASN A 32 10.97 -7.38 -4.62
CA ASN A 32 10.18 -8.26 -3.77
C ASN A 32 8.73 -8.36 -4.23
N THR A 33 8.17 -9.57 -4.18
CA THR A 33 6.73 -9.82 -4.41
C THR A 33 6.12 -10.45 -3.17
N ILE A 34 5.05 -9.86 -2.65
CA ILE A 34 4.25 -10.39 -1.54
C ILE A 34 2.83 -10.58 -2.07
N ARG A 35 2.29 -11.80 -2.00
CA ARG A 35 0.95 -12.09 -2.53
C ARG A 35 0.16 -13.09 -1.70
N ASN A 36 -1.16 -13.02 -1.79
CA ASN A 36 -2.10 -13.96 -1.19
C ASN A 36 -1.86 -14.04 0.33
N THR A 37 -2.11 -12.92 1.01
CA THR A 37 -1.93 -12.85 2.46
C THR A 37 -3.23 -12.47 3.16
N THR A 38 -3.60 -13.21 4.19
CA THR A 38 -4.84 -13.00 4.94
C THR A 38 -4.54 -12.80 6.42
N GLY A 39 -5.22 -11.86 7.06
CA GLY A 39 -5.14 -11.66 8.51
C GLY A 39 -4.58 -10.28 8.88
N ARG A 40 -3.70 -10.23 9.88
CA ARG A 40 -3.07 -8.98 10.34
C ARG A 40 -1.61 -8.94 9.92
N ILE A 41 -1.32 -8.30 8.80
CA ILE A 41 0.02 -8.27 8.22
C ILE A 41 0.66 -6.90 8.40
N ILE A 42 1.92 -6.88 8.84
CA ILE A 42 2.73 -5.68 8.93
C ILE A 42 3.88 -5.81 7.92
N ILE A 43 3.98 -4.84 7.02
CA ILE A 43 5.07 -4.74 6.03
C ILE A 43 5.77 -3.41 6.26
N LYS A 44 7.09 -3.44 6.49
CA LYS A 44 7.88 -2.24 6.81
C LYS A 44 9.22 -2.22 6.09
N ASN A 45 9.72 -1.03 5.78
CA ASN A 45 11.09 -0.81 5.30
C ASN A 45 11.41 -1.67 4.06
N MET A 46 10.67 -1.45 2.98
CA MET A 46 10.97 -2.08 1.69
C MET A 46 11.49 -1.04 0.70
N THR A 47 12.57 -1.37 0.00
CA THR A 47 13.24 -0.44 -0.92
C THR A 47 13.27 -0.98 -2.36
N VAL A 48 13.71 -0.15 -3.30
CA VAL A 48 13.92 -0.50 -4.72
C VAL A 48 12.65 -0.80 -5.52
N ARG A 49 12.14 -2.05 -5.55
CA ARG A 49 10.97 -2.40 -6.37
C ARG A 49 10.11 -3.47 -5.71
N ASN A 50 8.90 -3.11 -5.28
CA ASN A 50 8.05 -4.02 -4.52
C ASN A 50 6.65 -4.15 -5.13
N ALA A 51 6.14 -5.38 -5.18
CA ALA A 51 4.79 -5.70 -5.62
C ALA A 51 4.04 -6.41 -4.49
N ILE A 52 2.99 -5.79 -3.96
CA ILE A 52 2.14 -6.33 -2.91
C ILE A 52 0.74 -6.53 -3.49
N ARG A 53 0.20 -7.75 -3.42
CA ARG A 53 -1.06 -8.11 -4.08
C ARG A 53 -1.93 -9.03 -3.22
N ASN A 54 -3.26 -8.93 -3.39
CA ASN A 54 -4.23 -9.86 -2.80
C ASN A 54 -4.04 -9.98 -1.28
N MET A 55 -4.18 -8.83 -0.59
CA MET A 55 -4.12 -8.77 0.86
C MET A 55 -5.51 -8.58 1.44
N THR A 56 -5.91 -9.41 2.39
CA THR A 56 -7.21 -9.30 3.07
C THR A 56 -6.99 -9.15 4.57
N GLY A 57 -7.92 -8.45 5.25
CA GLY A 57 -7.88 -8.27 6.71
C GLY A 57 -7.35 -6.90 7.15
N ARG A 58 -6.51 -6.88 8.19
CA ARG A 58 -6.02 -5.65 8.84
C ARG A 58 -4.53 -5.44 8.57
N ASN A 59 -4.19 -4.73 7.50
CA ASN A 59 -2.81 -4.63 7.05
C ASN A 59 -2.20 -3.24 7.32
N THR A 60 -0.91 -3.22 7.67
CA THR A 60 -0.12 -1.99 7.77
C THR A 60 1.08 -2.09 6.85
N ILE A 61 1.22 -1.13 5.93
CA ILE A 61 2.35 -1.01 5.01
C ILE A 61 3.01 0.34 5.29
N ARG A 62 4.30 0.35 5.64
CA ARG A 62 5.00 1.59 6.01
C ARG A 62 6.44 1.65 5.49
N ASN A 63 6.92 2.87 5.20
CA ASN A 63 8.30 3.14 4.81
C ASN A 63 8.69 2.34 3.54
N MET A 64 7.96 2.61 2.46
CA MET A 64 8.21 2.01 1.15
C MET A 64 8.91 3.03 0.26
N THR A 65 10.10 2.73 -0.24
CA THR A 65 10.84 3.62 -1.15
C THR A 65 11.01 2.99 -2.53
N GLY A 66 11.31 3.79 -3.55
CA GLY A 66 11.51 3.31 -4.92
C GLY A 66 10.21 3.13 -5.70
N ARG A 67 10.09 2.02 -6.45
CA ARG A 67 8.94 1.74 -7.33
C ARG A 67 8.03 0.68 -6.73
N ASN A 68 6.91 1.10 -6.14
CA ASN A 68 6.02 0.20 -5.42
C ASN A 68 4.65 0.07 -6.10
N THR A 69 4.13 -1.16 -6.13
CA THR A 69 2.78 -1.48 -6.62
C THR A 69 2.02 -2.24 -5.55
N ILE A 70 0.91 -1.68 -5.11
CA ILE A 70 -0.02 -2.29 -4.14
C ILE A 70 -1.35 -2.49 -4.87
N LYS A 71 -1.86 -3.72 -4.90
CA LYS A 71 -3.12 -4.05 -5.60
C LYS A 71 -4.00 -4.99 -4.78
N ASN A 72 -5.31 -4.89 -4.99
CA ASN A 72 -6.31 -5.84 -4.49
C ASN A 72 -6.18 -6.00 -2.97
N MET A 73 -6.42 -4.91 -2.25
CA MET A 73 -6.46 -4.94 -0.79
C MET A 73 -7.88 -4.75 -0.27
N SER A 74 -8.35 -5.66 0.57
CA SER A 74 -9.66 -5.54 1.22
C SER A 74 -9.51 -5.45 2.74
N GLY A 75 -10.55 -4.96 3.41
CA GLY A 75 -10.58 -4.83 4.86
C GLY A 75 -10.10 -3.47 5.37
N ARG A 76 -9.27 -3.46 6.42
CA ARG A 76 -8.80 -2.23 7.08
C ARG A 76 -7.31 -2.04 6.87
N ASN A 77 -6.94 -1.22 5.91
CA ASN A 77 -5.54 -1.07 5.52
C ASN A 77 -4.99 0.31 5.85
N ASN A 78 -3.75 0.34 6.32
CA ASN A 78 -3.03 1.57 6.64
C ASN A 78 -1.70 1.62 5.88
N ILE A 79 -1.64 2.45 4.85
CA ILE A 79 -0.47 2.69 4.02
C ILE A 79 0.12 4.05 4.39
N LYS A 80 1.38 4.08 4.81
CA LYS A 80 2.04 5.32 5.24
C LYS A 80 3.47 5.44 4.72
N ASN A 81 3.94 6.66 4.53
CA ASN A 81 5.34 6.97 4.24
C ASN A 81 5.83 6.21 2.99
N MET A 82 5.24 6.51 1.84
CA MET A 82 5.74 5.95 0.57
C MET A 82 6.36 7.05 -0.28
N SER A 83 7.59 6.83 -0.74
CA SER A 83 8.31 7.76 -1.61
C SER A 83 8.65 7.10 -2.95
N GLY A 84 8.94 7.92 -3.96
CA GLY A 84 9.28 7.45 -5.30
C GLY A 84 8.08 7.30 -6.23
N ARG A 85 8.01 6.20 -7.00
CA ARG A 85 6.94 5.96 -7.98
C ARG A 85 6.00 4.89 -7.46
N ASN A 86 4.82 5.29 -7.00
CA ASN A 86 3.89 4.39 -6.33
C ASN A 86 2.59 4.23 -7.11
N THR A 87 2.09 3.01 -7.16
CA THR A 87 0.77 2.67 -7.71
C THR A 87 -0.03 1.89 -6.69
N ILE A 88 -1.19 2.41 -6.32
CA ILE A 88 -2.15 1.78 -5.41
C ILE A 88 -3.45 1.59 -6.19
N LYS A 89 -3.96 0.37 -6.29
CA LYS A 89 -5.19 0.08 -7.04
C LYS A 89 -6.09 -0.92 -6.33
N ASN A 90 -7.39 -0.82 -6.58
CA ASN A 90 -8.39 -1.81 -6.17
C ASN A 90 -8.34 -2.04 -4.67
N MET A 91 -8.65 -1.00 -3.90
CA MET A 91 -8.78 -1.13 -2.46
C MET A 91 -10.24 -1.01 -2.05
N SER A 92 -10.69 -1.88 -1.15
CA SER A 92 -12.04 -1.84 -0.58
C SER A 92 -11.99 -1.80 0.95
N GLY A 93 -13.08 -1.37 1.58
CA GLY A 93 -13.21 -1.30 3.04
C GLY A 93 -12.78 0.03 3.63
N ARG A 94 -12.12 0.01 4.81
CA ARG A 94 -11.72 1.23 5.54
C ARG A 94 -10.22 1.45 5.41
N ASN A 95 -9.82 2.33 4.51
CA ASN A 95 -8.40 2.52 4.20
C ASN A 95 -7.86 3.89 4.60
N THR A 96 -6.59 3.92 4.98
CA THR A 96 -5.85 5.15 5.24
C THR A 96 -4.57 5.13 4.41
N ILE A 97 -4.39 6.14 3.57
CA ILE A 97 -3.20 6.38 2.77
C ILE A 97 -2.65 7.75 3.19
N ARG A 98 -1.43 7.81 3.72
CA ARG A 98 -0.84 9.08 4.17
C ARG A 98 0.64 9.21 3.84
N ASN A 99 1.10 10.46 3.73
CA ASN A 99 2.51 10.81 3.55
C ASN A 99 3.10 10.11 2.33
N MET A 100 2.53 10.41 1.16
CA MET A 100 3.01 9.88 -0.11
C MET A 100 3.75 11.00 -0.85
N SER A 101 4.98 10.74 -1.28
CA SER A 101 5.78 11.70 -2.04
C SER A 101 6.23 11.12 -3.38
N GLY A 102 6.54 12.00 -4.34
CA GLY A 102 6.98 11.60 -5.68
C GLY A 102 5.85 11.46 -6.68
N ARG A 103 5.85 10.39 -7.49
CA ARG A 103 4.86 10.16 -8.56
C ARG A 103 3.89 9.06 -8.14
N ASN A 104 2.68 9.45 -7.74
CA ASN A 104 1.70 8.53 -7.19
C ASN A 104 0.49 8.36 -8.11
N THR A 105 0.00 7.13 -8.23
CA THR A 105 -1.26 6.81 -8.88
C THR A 105 -2.12 5.98 -7.94
N ILE A 106 -3.28 6.51 -7.57
CA ILE A 106 -4.27 5.85 -6.72
C ILE A 106 -5.54 5.69 -7.56
N ARG A 107 -6.05 4.45 -7.70
CA ARG A 107 -7.25 4.19 -8.50
C ARG A 107 -8.17 3.13 -7.88
N ASN A 108 -9.47 3.25 -8.13
CA ASN A 108 -10.48 2.25 -7.77
C ASN A 108 -10.43 1.94 -6.27
N ILE A 109 -10.75 2.95 -5.47
CA ILE A 109 -10.78 2.85 -4.01
C ILE A 109 -12.24 2.99 -3.58
N ALA A 110 -12.78 1.99 -2.91
CA ALA A 110 -14.16 1.97 -2.45
C ALA A 110 -14.26 1.89 -0.92
N GLY A 111 -15.31 2.43 -0.33
CA GLY A 111 -15.64 2.30 1.10
C GLY A 111 -15.44 3.58 1.90
N ARG A 112 -14.79 3.51 3.06
CA ARG A 112 -14.54 4.69 3.92
C ARG A 112 -13.05 4.98 3.97
N ASN A 113 -12.59 5.91 3.15
CA ASN A 113 -11.16 6.11 2.94
C ASN A 113 -10.68 7.47 3.40
N THR A 114 -9.40 7.51 3.66
CA THR A 114 -8.68 8.70 4.05
C THR A 114 -7.41 8.76 3.21
N ILE A 115 -7.23 9.82 2.44
CA ILE A 115 -6.02 10.10 1.66
C ILE A 115 -5.50 11.47 2.10
N ARG A 116 -4.28 11.54 2.63
CA ARG A 116 -3.74 12.80 3.21
C ARG A 116 -2.27 12.98 2.92
N ASN A 117 -1.82 14.23 2.87
CA ASN A 117 -0.40 14.58 2.79
C ASN A 117 0.26 13.92 1.58
N MET A 118 -0.26 14.26 0.40
CA MET A 118 0.27 13.78 -0.88
C MET A 118 1.08 14.91 -1.50
N THR A 119 2.34 14.67 -1.80
CA THR A 119 3.24 15.67 -2.42
C THR A 119 3.75 15.15 -3.76
N GLY A 120 4.10 16.06 -4.68
CA GLY A 120 4.65 15.73 -5.99
C GLY A 120 3.58 15.60 -7.09
N ARG A 121 3.69 14.58 -7.95
CA ARG A 121 2.78 14.38 -9.09
C ARG A 121 1.78 13.26 -8.77
N ASN A 122 0.53 13.62 -8.48
CA ASN A 122 -0.48 12.68 -8.04
C ASN A 122 -1.61 12.53 -9.06
N ILE A 123 -2.00 11.29 -9.32
CA ILE A 123 -3.19 10.92 -10.08
C ILE A 123 -4.09 10.13 -9.16
N ILE A 124 -5.30 10.63 -8.91
CA ILE A 124 -6.33 9.97 -8.10
C ILE A 124 -7.58 9.81 -8.97
N ARG A 125 -8.10 8.60 -9.12
CA ARG A 125 -9.31 8.33 -9.92
C ARG A 125 -10.21 7.27 -9.30
N ASN A 126 -11.52 7.37 -9.52
CA ASN A 126 -12.51 6.35 -9.14
C ASN A 126 -12.43 6.04 -7.64
N ILE A 127 -12.74 7.05 -6.83
CA ILE A 127 -12.78 6.97 -5.38
C ILE A 127 -14.25 7.04 -4.98
N ALA A 128 -14.77 6.01 -4.32
CA ALA A 128 -16.19 5.88 -4.05
C ALA A 128 -16.48 5.62 -2.56
N GLY A 129 -17.44 6.35 -2.00
CA GLY A 129 -17.95 6.19 -0.65
C GLY A 129 -17.60 7.36 0.29
N LYS A 130 -17.56 7.08 1.60
CA LYS A 130 -17.36 8.12 2.62
C LYS A 130 -15.89 8.48 2.75
N ASP A 131 -15.42 9.38 1.90
CA ASP A 131 -14.00 9.66 1.73
C ASP A 131 -13.55 11.03 2.25
N THR A 132 -12.28 11.11 2.65
CA THR A 132 -11.62 12.37 3.00
C THR A 132 -10.30 12.46 2.27
N ILE A 133 -10.15 13.47 1.40
CA ILE A 133 -8.93 13.75 0.65
C ILE A 133 -8.47 15.17 1.01
N ARG A 134 -7.27 15.32 1.58
CA ARG A 134 -6.75 16.64 2.02
C ARG A 134 -5.24 16.74 1.96
N ASN A 135 -4.72 17.97 2.01
CA ASN A 135 -3.29 18.28 2.04
C ASN A 135 -2.56 17.70 0.82
N MET A 136 -2.97 18.14 -0.36
CA MET A 136 -2.41 17.76 -1.65
C MET A 136 -1.53 18.91 -2.17
N THR A 137 -0.23 18.69 -2.35
CA THR A 137 0.69 19.69 -2.92
C THR A 137 1.36 19.18 -4.20
N GLY A 138 1.80 20.10 -5.06
CA GLY A 138 2.35 19.78 -6.37
C GLY A 138 1.28 19.57 -7.44
N ARG A 139 1.61 18.82 -8.50
CA ARG A 139 0.71 18.62 -9.65
C ARG A 139 -0.28 17.49 -9.37
N ASN A 140 -1.55 17.84 -9.23
CA ASN A 140 -2.62 16.89 -8.88
C ASN A 140 -3.65 16.77 -10.00
N THR A 141 -4.10 15.54 -10.24
CA THR A 141 -5.23 15.24 -11.11
C THR A 141 -6.18 14.30 -10.39
N ILE A 142 -7.37 14.80 -10.06
CA ILE A 142 -8.40 14.07 -9.30
C ILE A 142 -9.66 14.01 -10.16
N ARG A 143 -10.22 12.82 -10.37
CA ARG A 143 -11.46 12.60 -11.16
C ARG A 143 -12.30 11.48 -10.56
N ASN A 144 -13.61 11.51 -10.76
CA ASN A 144 -14.55 10.47 -10.33
C ASN A 144 -14.40 10.15 -8.83
N VAL A 145 -14.60 11.17 -7.99
CA VAL A 145 -14.69 11.05 -6.54
C VAL A 145 -16.16 11.22 -6.18
N THR A 146 -16.78 10.18 -5.62
CA THR A 146 -18.22 10.09 -5.37
C THR A 146 -18.51 9.58 -3.98
#